data_AF-A0A7C7G5N7-F1
#
_entry.id   AF-A0A7C7G5N7-F1
#
_cell.length_a   1.000
_cell.length_b   1.000
_cell.length_c   1.000
_cell.angle_alpha   90.00
_cell.angle_beta   90.00
_cell.angle_gamma   90.00
#
_symmetry.space_group_name_H-M   'P 1'
#
loop_
_entity.id
_entity.type
_entity.pdbx_description
1 polymer ?
#
loop_
_entity_poly.entity_id
_entity_poly.type
_entity_poly.pdbx_seq_one_letter_code
_entity_poly.pdbx_strand_id
1 'polypeptide(L)'
;LRLIGCRRFDATLFSIIAGTSAGAMAMSNIMIQGSSSVALLKNEVKISSGLGFIRDVTIDSHFVKRGRFSRLFQTVATNPACVGIGLGEDTGLLITEGNKMEAIGTGLVIIVDGQNIQHSNIAAVPDNEPISIENLVVHILVKGNGYILSERKFLGSYLDHFTMGIENLNNE
;
A
#
# COMPACT_ATOMS: atom_id res chain seq x y z
N LEU A 1 -2.32 -13.63 6.89
CA LEU A 1 -2.54 -12.28 6.32
C LEU A 1 -3.14 -11.33 7.36
N ARG A 2 -2.37 -10.39 7.90
CA ARG A 2 -2.84 -9.48 8.97
C ARG A 2 -2.29 -8.07 8.74
N LEU A 3 -3.14 -7.08 8.51
CA LEU A 3 -2.76 -5.67 8.65
C LEU A 3 -3.02 -5.26 10.10
N ILE A 4 -2.01 -4.69 10.77
CA ILE A 4 -2.14 -4.17 12.12
C ILE A 4 -1.98 -2.65 12.02
N GLY A 5 -3.09 -1.92 12.00
CA GLY A 5 -3.10 -0.46 11.99
C GLY A 5 -3.06 0.09 13.42
N CYS A 6 -2.04 0.90 13.72
CA CYS A 6 -1.93 1.72 14.92
C CYS A 6 -2.18 3.21 14.57
N ARG A 7 -3.44 3.59 14.80
CA ARG A 7 -3.93 4.80 15.48
C ARG A 7 -3.77 6.21 14.89
N ARG A 8 -4.90 6.96 14.88
CA ARG A 8 -5.11 8.25 15.58
C ARG A 8 -6.60 8.69 15.56
N PHE A 9 -7.27 8.71 16.72
CA PHE A 9 -8.41 9.60 17.02
C PHE A 9 -8.36 9.93 18.53
N ASP A 10 -8.18 11.21 18.80
CA ASP A 10 -8.07 11.90 20.10
C ASP A 10 -6.90 11.59 21.05
N ALA A 11 -6.42 12.66 21.68
CA ALA A 11 -5.15 12.77 22.42
C ALA A 11 -5.06 11.96 23.73
N THR A 12 -6.04 11.11 24.04
CA THR A 12 -6.23 10.56 25.40
C THR A 12 -6.40 9.04 25.49
N LEU A 13 -6.53 8.28 24.40
CA LEU A 13 -6.64 6.80 24.45
C LEU A 13 -5.46 6.12 23.72
N PHE A 14 -5.23 4.82 23.89
CA PHE A 14 -4.59 3.78 23.03
C PHE A 14 -5.60 2.97 22.20
N SER A 15 -5.45 2.72 20.89
CA SER A 15 -6.41 1.89 20.12
C SER A 15 -5.69 1.25 18.95
N ILE A 16 -5.73 -0.09 18.91
CA ILE A 16 -5.17 -0.90 17.84
C ILE A 16 -6.34 -1.41 17.01
N ILE A 17 -6.25 -1.27 15.70
CA ILE A 17 -7.23 -1.80 14.76
C ILE A 17 -6.51 -2.80 13.88
N ALA A 18 -7.05 -4.01 13.75
CA ALA A 18 -6.47 -5.05 12.90
C ALA A 18 -7.50 -5.51 11.87
N GLY A 19 -7.02 -5.77 10.66
CA GLY A 19 -7.83 -6.27 9.55
C GLY A 19 -7.11 -7.40 8.82
N THR A 20 -7.85 -8.43 8.41
CA THR A 20 -7.31 -9.53 7.59
C THR A 20 -8.08 -9.62 6.28
N SER A 21 -7.40 -9.88 5.17
CA SER A 21 -8.02 -10.00 3.84
C SER A 21 -8.89 -8.78 3.51
N ALA A 22 -10.21 -8.94 3.30
CA ALA A 22 -11.14 -7.84 3.10
C ALA A 22 -11.10 -6.78 4.21
N GLY A 23 -10.88 -7.18 5.47
CA GLY A 23 -10.73 -6.24 6.58
C GLY A 23 -9.47 -5.37 6.46
N ALA A 24 -8.37 -5.90 5.91
CA ALA A 24 -7.17 -5.11 5.62
C ALA A 24 -7.42 -4.13 4.47
N MET A 25 -8.11 -4.59 3.42
CA MET A 25 -8.48 -3.75 2.28
C MET A 25 -9.37 -2.59 2.69
N ALA A 26 -10.35 -2.84 3.58
CA ALA A 26 -11.24 -1.83 4.11
C ALA A 26 -10.55 -0.74 4.96
N MET A 27 -9.31 -0.91 5.40
CA MET A 27 -8.59 0.13 6.16
C MET A 27 -8.20 1.34 5.32
N SER A 28 -8.07 1.15 4.00
CA SER A 28 -7.74 2.21 3.04
C SER A 28 -8.91 3.17 2.80
N ASN A 29 -8.64 4.37 2.29
CA ASN A 29 -9.69 5.25 1.77
C ASN A 29 -10.16 4.81 0.37
N ILE A 30 -9.27 4.22 -0.43
CA ILE A 30 -9.55 3.71 -1.78
C ILE A 30 -9.47 2.19 -1.75
N MET A 31 -10.61 1.51 -1.85
CA MET A 31 -10.70 0.05 -1.75
C MET A 31 -10.98 -0.59 -3.11
N ILE A 32 -10.12 -1.52 -3.53
CA ILE A 32 -10.35 -2.35 -4.71
C ILE A 32 -11.41 -3.41 -4.38
N GLN A 33 -12.46 -3.53 -5.19
CA GLN A 33 -13.53 -4.50 -5.02
C GLN A 33 -13.45 -5.67 -5.99
N GLY A 34 -14.03 -6.81 -5.58
CA GLY A 34 -14.24 -7.97 -6.45
C GLY A 34 -12.99 -8.81 -6.73
N SER A 35 -13.12 -9.71 -7.70
CA SER A 35 -12.09 -10.63 -8.15
C SER A 35 -11.77 -10.39 -9.62
N SER A 36 -11.04 -9.31 -9.92
CA SER A 36 -10.44 -9.12 -11.24
C SER A 36 -9.15 -9.93 -11.29
N SER A 37 -9.08 -10.92 -12.18
CA SER A 37 -7.88 -11.76 -12.42
C SER A 37 -7.40 -11.70 -13.87
N VAL A 38 -8.03 -10.86 -14.68
CA VAL A 38 -7.76 -10.74 -16.12
C VAL A 38 -6.88 -9.51 -16.36
N ALA A 39 -6.27 -9.43 -17.54
CA ALA A 39 -5.27 -8.47 -17.99
C ALA A 39 -5.50 -7.00 -17.59
N LEU A 40 -4.46 -6.17 -17.77
CA LEU A 40 -4.46 -4.71 -17.59
C LEU A 40 -5.40 -4.02 -18.60
N LEU A 41 -6.71 -4.21 -18.44
CA LEU A 41 -7.76 -3.64 -19.25
C LEU A 41 -8.45 -2.50 -18.48
N LYS A 42 -8.67 -1.36 -19.13
CA LYS A 42 -9.36 -0.24 -18.50
C LYS A 42 -10.75 -0.64 -18.00
N ASN A 43 -11.13 -0.15 -16.82
CA ASN A 43 -12.40 -0.37 -16.12
C ASN A 43 -12.71 -1.81 -15.63
N GLU A 44 -11.78 -2.76 -15.74
CA GLU A 44 -11.90 -4.08 -15.08
C GLU A 44 -11.71 -4.03 -13.55
N VAL A 45 -11.20 -2.91 -13.03
CA VAL A 45 -10.98 -2.71 -11.59
C VAL A 45 -12.11 -1.87 -11.02
N LYS A 46 -12.92 -2.48 -10.15
CA LYS A 46 -13.94 -1.76 -9.38
C LYS A 46 -13.30 -1.12 -8.16
N ILE A 47 -13.51 0.17 -7.97
CA ILE A 47 -13.03 0.93 -6.82
C ILE A 47 -14.23 1.41 -6.01
N SER A 48 -14.12 1.35 -4.68
CA SER A 48 -15.08 1.87 -3.72
C SER A 48 -14.35 2.63 -2.62
N SER A 49 -15.11 3.35 -1.79
CA SER A 49 -14.59 3.90 -0.54
C SER A 49 -14.38 2.78 0.49
N GLY A 50 -13.25 2.81 1.19
CA GLY A 50 -13.04 2.05 2.42
C GLY A 50 -13.34 2.89 3.66
N LEU A 51 -12.91 2.41 4.83
CA LEU A 51 -13.12 3.05 6.13
C LEU A 51 -12.19 4.24 6.37
N GLY A 52 -11.12 4.39 5.57
CA GLY A 52 -10.26 5.58 5.60
C GLY A 52 -9.41 5.72 6.86
N PHE A 53 -9.10 4.62 7.56
CA PHE A 53 -8.17 4.63 8.69
C PHE A 53 -6.74 4.96 8.29
N ILE A 54 -6.37 4.67 7.04
CA ILE A 54 -5.14 5.11 6.41
C ILE A 54 -5.52 5.81 5.10
N ARG A 55 -5.00 7.02 4.92
CA ARG A 55 -5.28 7.87 3.76
C ARG A 55 -4.24 7.65 2.68
N ASP A 56 -4.60 8.01 1.46
CA ASP A 56 -3.72 8.03 0.29
C ASP A 56 -3.06 6.67 0.00
N VAL A 57 -3.75 5.59 0.38
CA VAL A 57 -3.34 4.22 0.12
C VAL A 57 -4.49 3.41 -0.47
N THR A 58 -4.14 2.37 -1.23
CA THR A 58 -5.05 1.30 -1.63
C THR A 58 -4.41 -0.03 -1.26
N ILE A 59 -5.17 -0.92 -0.64
CA ILE A 59 -4.65 -2.21 -0.14
C ILE A 59 -5.32 -3.34 -0.91
N ASP A 60 -4.50 -4.28 -1.37
CA ASP A 60 -4.92 -5.52 -2.00
C ASP A 60 -4.38 -6.74 -1.23
N SER A 61 -5.23 -7.74 -1.04
CA SER A 61 -4.93 -8.98 -0.31
C SER A 61 -4.78 -10.19 -1.23
N HIS A 62 -4.09 -11.23 -0.77
CA HIS A 62 -3.81 -12.44 -1.56
C HIS A 62 -3.11 -12.10 -2.88
N PHE A 63 -2.26 -11.08 -2.83
CA PHE A 63 -1.80 -10.36 -3.99
C PHE A 63 -0.96 -11.23 -4.93
N VAL A 64 0.03 -11.91 -4.36
CA VAL A 64 0.97 -12.77 -5.09
C VAL A 64 0.30 -14.03 -5.61
N LYS A 65 -0.37 -14.80 -4.74
CA LYS A 65 -1.02 -16.07 -5.12
C LYS A 65 -2.08 -15.94 -6.21
N ARG A 66 -2.76 -14.78 -6.31
CA ARG A 66 -3.80 -14.53 -7.31
C ARG A 66 -3.33 -13.69 -8.50
N GLY A 67 -2.03 -13.35 -8.57
CA GLY A 67 -1.48 -12.55 -9.67
C GLY A 67 -2.12 -11.17 -9.80
N ARG A 68 -2.49 -10.52 -8.70
CA ARG A 68 -3.30 -9.27 -8.69
C ARG A 68 -2.51 -8.00 -9.00
N PHE A 69 -1.31 -8.14 -9.58
CA PHE A 69 -0.45 -7.02 -9.96
C PHE A 69 -1.14 -6.06 -10.92
N SER A 70 -1.86 -6.61 -11.92
CA SER A 70 -2.54 -5.81 -12.94
C SER A 70 -3.47 -4.77 -12.31
N ARG A 71 -4.40 -5.22 -11.48
CA ARG A 71 -5.39 -4.31 -10.88
C ARG A 71 -4.79 -3.30 -9.90
N LEU A 72 -3.76 -3.68 -9.16
CA LEU A 72 -3.10 -2.74 -8.24
C LEU A 72 -2.34 -1.67 -9.04
N PHE A 73 -1.60 -2.06 -10.07
CA PHE A 73 -0.87 -1.13 -10.93
C PHE A 73 -1.82 -0.18 -11.66
N GLN A 74 -2.93 -0.70 -12.19
CA GLN A 74 -3.97 0.11 -12.81
C GLN A 74 -4.60 1.10 -11.82
N THR A 75 -4.87 0.67 -10.58
CA THR A 75 -5.42 1.55 -9.53
C THR A 75 -4.47 2.70 -9.24
N VAL A 76 -3.17 2.41 -9.08
CA VAL A 76 -2.14 3.43 -8.84
C VAL A 76 -1.94 4.33 -10.07
N ALA A 77 -1.95 3.78 -11.29
CA ALA A 77 -1.84 4.59 -12.50
C ALA A 77 -3.05 5.51 -12.72
N THR A 78 -4.24 5.10 -12.27
CA THR A 78 -5.46 5.92 -12.32
C THR A 78 -5.41 7.04 -11.28
N ASN A 79 -4.77 6.79 -10.13
CA ASN A 79 -4.59 7.78 -9.07
C ASN A 79 -3.15 7.75 -8.51
N PRO A 80 -2.19 8.43 -9.19
CA PRO A 80 -0.78 8.42 -8.81
C PRO A 80 -0.47 9.00 -7.43
N ALA A 81 -1.37 9.82 -6.89
CA ALA A 81 -1.27 10.33 -5.52
C ALA A 81 -1.48 9.23 -4.46
N CYS A 82 -2.08 8.10 -4.84
CA CYS A 82 -2.26 6.95 -3.97
C CYS A 82 -1.05 6.00 -4.03
N VAL A 83 -0.64 5.45 -2.88
CA VAL A 83 0.31 4.34 -2.82
C VAL A 83 -0.44 3.01 -2.82
N GLY A 84 -0.06 2.09 -3.70
CA GLY A 84 -0.61 0.74 -3.76
C GLY A 84 0.13 -0.21 -2.82
N ILE A 85 -0.61 -1.02 -2.05
CA ILE A 85 -0.07 -1.98 -1.10
C ILE A 85 -0.60 -3.37 -1.43
N GLY A 86 0.25 -4.23 -1.96
CA GLY A 86 -0.03 -5.65 -2.17
C GLY A 86 0.44 -6.49 -1.00
N LEU A 87 -0.48 -7.10 -0.26
CA LEU A 87 -0.15 -8.03 0.84
C LEU A 87 -0.16 -9.48 0.32
N GLY A 88 1.02 -10.11 0.33
CA GLY A 88 1.20 -11.54 0.09
C GLY A 88 0.72 -12.42 1.26
N GLU A 89 0.77 -13.73 1.11
CA GLU A 89 0.37 -14.69 2.14
C GLU A 89 1.19 -14.53 3.42
N ASP A 90 0.58 -14.80 4.58
CA ASP A 90 1.27 -14.82 5.88
C ASP A 90 2.15 -13.60 6.22
N THR A 91 1.79 -12.45 5.65
CA THR A 91 2.44 -11.17 5.89
C THR A 91 1.44 -10.10 6.35
N GLY A 92 1.97 -8.93 6.64
CA GLY A 92 1.27 -7.79 7.19
C GLY A 92 2.08 -6.51 7.13
N LEU A 93 1.40 -5.39 7.34
CA LEU A 93 2.02 -4.12 7.67
C LEU A 93 1.56 -3.70 9.06
N LEU A 94 2.52 -3.40 9.92
CA LEU A 94 2.30 -2.63 11.13
C LEU A 94 2.44 -1.16 10.77
N ILE A 95 1.40 -0.37 10.99
CA ILE A 95 1.39 1.04 10.61
C ILE A 95 1.26 1.88 11.86
N THR A 96 2.19 2.78 12.12
CA THR A 96 2.18 3.67 13.28
C THR A 96 2.07 5.11 12.83
N GLU A 97 1.32 5.91 13.59
CA GLU A 97 1.11 7.35 13.33
C GLU A 97 0.52 7.63 11.94
N GLY A 98 -0.15 6.64 11.34
CA GLY A 98 -0.69 6.73 9.97
C GLY A 98 0.35 6.88 8.86
N ASN A 99 1.65 6.75 9.16
CA ASN A 99 2.72 7.12 8.23
C ASN A 99 3.84 6.08 8.15
N LYS A 100 4.29 5.57 9.29
CA LYS A 100 5.45 4.68 9.38
C LYS A 100 4.98 3.24 9.26
N MET A 101 5.49 2.52 8.27
CA MET A 101 5.05 1.16 7.96
C MET A 101 6.21 0.18 8.15
N GLU A 102 5.98 -0.89 8.90
CA GLU A 102 6.91 -2.00 9.08
C GLU A 102 6.28 -3.27 8.49
N ALA A 103 7.02 -3.97 7.63
CA ALA A 103 6.58 -5.28 7.16
C ALA A 103 6.77 -6.33 8.26
N ILE A 104 5.71 -7.10 8.51
CA ILE A 104 5.65 -8.15 9.54
C ILE A 104 5.17 -9.48 8.94
N GLY A 105 5.51 -10.59 9.59
CA GLY A 105 5.17 -11.93 9.10
C GLY A 105 6.29 -12.55 8.25
N THR A 106 5.98 -13.60 7.49
CA THR A 106 6.97 -14.40 6.73
C THR A 106 6.90 -14.18 5.23
N GLY A 107 5.79 -13.63 4.72
CA GLY A 107 5.62 -13.32 3.30
C GLY A 107 6.03 -11.90 2.92
N LEU A 108 5.68 -11.54 1.68
CA LEU A 108 6.10 -10.31 1.02
C LEU A 108 5.01 -9.23 1.11
N VAL A 109 5.42 -7.99 1.35
CA VAL A 109 4.61 -6.79 1.12
C VAL A 109 5.16 -6.08 -0.11
N ILE A 110 4.30 -5.70 -1.04
CA ILE A 110 4.68 -4.98 -2.24
C ILE A 110 4.10 -3.58 -2.16
N ILE A 111 4.94 -2.57 -2.28
CA ILE A 111 4.55 -1.16 -2.35
C ILE A 111 4.70 -0.71 -3.81
N VAL A 112 3.67 -0.08 -4.33
CA VAL A 112 3.59 0.42 -5.70
C VAL A 112 3.38 1.93 -5.61
N ASP A 113 4.32 2.69 -6.15
CA ASP A 113 4.34 4.13 -6.11
C ASP A 113 4.23 4.70 -7.54
N GLY A 114 3.14 5.44 -7.76
CA GLY A 114 2.84 6.10 -9.03
C GLY A 114 3.36 7.53 -9.15
N GLN A 115 3.96 8.12 -8.11
CA GLN A 115 4.30 9.55 -8.08
C GLN A 115 5.16 9.97 -9.28
N ASN A 116 6.03 9.08 -9.76
CA ASN A 116 6.99 9.36 -10.81
C ASN A 116 6.57 8.82 -12.19
N ILE A 117 5.32 8.40 -12.39
CA ILE A 117 4.83 7.93 -13.70
C ILE A 117 5.11 8.99 -14.77
N GLN A 118 5.81 8.59 -15.83
CA GLN A 118 6.18 9.48 -16.95
C GLN A 118 5.22 9.35 -18.13
N HIS A 119 4.70 8.14 -18.34
CA HIS A 119 3.74 7.85 -19.38
C HIS A 119 2.63 6.93 -18.86
N SER A 120 1.39 7.27 -19.18
CA SER A 120 0.29 6.30 -19.16
C SER A 120 -0.77 6.68 -20.18
N ASN A 121 -1.32 5.67 -20.86
CA ASN A 121 -2.42 5.85 -21.81
C ASN A 121 -3.82 5.72 -21.16
N ILE A 122 -3.90 5.49 -19.84
CA ILE A 122 -5.14 5.10 -19.14
C ILE A 122 -6.29 6.11 -19.27
N ALA A 123 -5.96 7.40 -19.36
CA ALA A 123 -6.95 8.47 -19.54
C ALA A 123 -7.54 8.48 -20.96
N ALA A 124 -6.78 8.04 -21.96
CA ALA A 124 -7.12 8.17 -23.39
C ALA A 124 -7.70 6.88 -24.00
N VAL A 125 -7.36 5.70 -23.48
CA VAL A 125 -7.87 4.44 -24.04
C VAL A 125 -9.35 4.22 -23.69
N PRO A 126 -10.13 3.57 -24.59
CA PRO A 126 -11.46 3.07 -24.27
C PRO A 126 -11.46 2.01 -23.17
N ASP A 127 -12.64 1.74 -22.63
CA ASP A 127 -12.84 0.63 -21.69
C ASP A 127 -12.52 -0.71 -22.37
N ASN A 128 -12.01 -1.67 -21.59
CA ASN A 128 -11.60 -2.99 -22.07
C ASN A 128 -10.42 -3.01 -23.07
N GLU A 129 -9.71 -1.91 -23.22
CA GLU A 129 -8.47 -1.85 -24.01
C GLU A 129 -7.22 -1.93 -23.10
N PRO A 130 -6.09 -2.44 -23.63
CA PRO A 130 -4.84 -2.55 -22.88
C PRO A 130 -4.27 -1.19 -22.43
N ILE A 131 -3.75 -1.14 -21.21
CA ILE A 131 -3.04 0.03 -20.69
C ILE A 131 -1.52 -0.11 -20.73
N SER A 132 -0.84 0.99 -21.05
CA SER A 132 0.60 1.19 -20.87
C SER A 132 0.85 2.11 -19.68
N ILE A 133 1.88 1.79 -18.90
CA ILE A 133 2.33 2.58 -17.75
C ILE A 133 3.87 2.53 -17.75
N GLU A 134 4.52 3.68 -17.65
CA GLU A 134 5.96 3.81 -17.55
C GLU A 134 6.37 4.41 -16.21
N ASN A 135 7.51 3.96 -15.67
CA ASN A 135 8.13 4.48 -14.47
C ASN A 135 7.27 4.33 -13.21
N LEU A 136 6.57 3.20 -13.10
CA LEU A 136 5.94 2.76 -11.87
C LEU A 136 7.02 2.21 -10.93
N VAL A 137 7.19 2.83 -9.76
CA VAL A 137 8.21 2.41 -8.79
C VAL A 137 7.63 1.30 -7.91
N VAL A 138 8.36 0.20 -7.78
CA VAL A 138 7.95 -0.95 -6.96
C VAL A 138 8.99 -1.24 -5.90
N HIS A 139 8.55 -1.29 -4.65
CA HIS A 139 9.36 -1.77 -3.53
C HIS A 139 8.80 -3.10 -3.03
N ILE A 140 9.70 -4.03 -2.71
CA ILE A 140 9.35 -5.32 -2.13
C ILE A 140 9.94 -5.35 -0.73
N LEU A 141 9.07 -5.47 0.26
CA LEU A 141 9.42 -5.51 1.67
C LEU A 141 9.25 -6.94 2.20
N VAL A 142 10.21 -7.34 3.03
CA VAL A 142 10.12 -8.50 3.90
C VAL A 142 10.17 -8.04 5.35
N LYS A 143 9.97 -8.98 6.29
CA LYS A 143 10.05 -8.71 7.73
C LYS A 143 11.26 -7.85 8.09
N GLY A 144 11.02 -6.76 8.81
CA GLY A 144 12.07 -5.85 9.28
C GLY A 144 12.42 -4.71 8.31
N ASN A 145 11.96 -4.75 7.06
CA ASN A 145 11.99 -3.57 6.20
C ASN A 145 10.87 -2.59 6.57
N GLY A 146 11.05 -1.34 6.15
CA GLY A 146 10.08 -0.29 6.39
C GLY A 146 9.74 0.54 5.17
N TYR A 147 8.69 1.35 5.30
CA TYR A 147 8.34 2.39 4.34
C TYR A 147 7.76 3.60 5.09
N ILE A 148 8.21 4.80 4.73
CA ILE A 148 7.63 6.06 5.23
C ILE A 148 6.71 6.60 4.14
N LEU A 149 5.41 6.60 4.40
CA LEU A 149 4.39 6.92 3.39
C LEU A 149 4.49 8.35 2.86
N SER A 150 4.61 9.33 3.77
CA SER A 150 4.69 10.76 3.42
C SER A 150 5.95 11.12 2.65
N GLU A 151 7.06 10.43 2.90
CA GLU A 151 8.33 10.60 2.19
C GLU A 151 8.46 9.70 0.97
N ARG A 152 7.53 8.75 0.78
CA ARG A 152 7.60 7.67 -0.22
C ARG A 152 8.94 6.94 -0.22
N LYS A 153 9.43 6.62 0.98
CA LYS A 153 10.81 6.17 1.19
C LYS A 153 10.87 4.74 1.72
N PHE A 154 11.59 3.89 1.00
CA PHE A 154 11.93 2.55 1.47
C PHE A 154 13.02 2.58 2.54
N LEU A 155 12.86 1.75 3.57
CA LEU A 155 13.84 1.56 4.65
C LEU A 155 14.35 0.12 4.60
N GLY A 156 15.66 -0.05 4.41
CA GLY A 156 16.29 -1.37 4.45
C GLY A 156 16.18 -2.06 5.81
N SER A 157 16.13 -1.27 6.89
CA SER A 157 15.86 -1.72 8.25
C SER A 157 14.97 -0.69 8.93
N TYR A 158 13.82 -1.12 9.43
CA TYR A 158 12.88 -0.25 10.13
C TYR A 158 13.44 0.21 11.48
N LEU A 159 14.14 -0.68 12.19
CA LEU A 159 14.68 -0.40 13.52
C LEU A 159 15.87 0.56 13.46
N ASP A 160 16.80 0.39 12.52
CA ASP A 160 17.99 1.25 12.41
C ASP A 160 17.61 2.70 12.10
N HIS A 161 16.53 2.89 11.35
CA HIS A 161 16.00 4.23 11.06
C HIS A 161 15.42 4.92 12.30
N PHE A 162 14.87 4.15 13.24
CA PHE A 162 14.35 4.68 14.50
C PHE A 162 15.44 4.98 15.51
N THR A 163 16.48 4.13 15.62
CA THR A 163 17.61 4.38 16.52
C THR A 163 18.41 5.61 16.09
N MET A 164 18.64 5.81 14.78
CA MET A 164 19.26 7.05 14.27
C MET A 164 18.44 8.31 14.61
N GLY A 165 17.10 8.22 14.64
CA GLY A 165 16.24 9.34 15.02
C GLY A 165 16.38 9.73 16.49
N ILE A 166 16.58 8.76 17.38
CA ILE A 166 16.80 9.00 18.82
C ILE A 166 18.19 9.56 19.08
N GLU A 167 19.23 9.09 18.38
CA GLU A 167 20.59 9.63 18.54
C GLU A 167 20.70 11.11 18.13
N ASN A 168 19.98 11.53 17.08
CA ASN A 168 19.97 12.93 16.66
C ASN A 168 19.21 13.85 17.64
N LEU A 169 18.17 13.36 18.31
CA LEU A 169 17.43 14.12 19.33
C LEU A 169 18.18 14.28 20.65
N ASN A 170 19.16 13.43 20.92
CA ASN A 170 20.00 13.52 22.13
C ASN A 170 21.26 14.38 21.94
N ASN A 171 21.49 14.89 20.73
CA ASN A 171 22.64 15.73 20.36
C ASN A 171 22.26 17.20 20.07
N GLU A 172 21.00 17.59 20.29
CA GLU A 172 20.50 18.97 20.32
C GLU A 172 20.14 19.38 21.76
#